data_AF-A0A7Y8Y492-F1
#
_entry.id   AF-A0A7Y8Y492-F1
#
_cell.length_a   1.000
_cell.length_b   1.000
_cell.length_c   1.000
_cell.angle_alpha   90.00
_cell.angle_beta   90.00
_cell.angle_gamma   90.00
#
_symmetry.space_group_name_H-M   'P 1'
#
loop_
_entity.id
_entity.type
_entity.pdbx_description
1 polymer ?
#
loop_
_entity_poly.entity_id
_entity_poly.type
_entity_poly.pdbx_seq_one_letter_code
_entity_poly.pdbx_strand_id
1 'polypeptide(L)'
;MGFFNNIFGDSSNKDTNQNSLNWNELTDLKQLDAIASESSQIPVIIFKHSTRCGISRMSLKGFESEYAIDQDRAKPYFLDLLNYREISNAIAEKFGVYHESPQLLLIKNGKAVYYESHGGISADEVAQRL
;
A
#
# COMPACT_ATOMS: atom_id res chain seq x y z
N MET A 1 46.97 18.95 -14.03
CA MET A 1 46.27 18.84 -12.73
C MET A 1 45.43 20.09 -12.57
N GLY A 2 44.14 19.93 -12.26
CA GLY A 2 43.20 21.04 -12.09
C GLY A 2 41.81 20.62 -12.55
N PHE A 3 41.16 19.78 -11.74
CA PHE A 3 39.80 19.32 -11.97
C PHE A 3 38.80 20.43 -11.61
N PHE A 4 37.75 20.53 -12.42
CA PHE A 4 36.79 21.63 -12.46
C PHE A 4 35.94 21.76 -11.18
N ASN A 5 35.67 23.02 -10.83
CA ASN A 5 34.79 23.48 -9.75
C ASN A 5 33.31 23.16 -9.99
N ASN A 6 32.61 22.89 -8.88
CA ASN A 6 31.18 23.06 -8.59
C ASN A 6 30.26 23.55 -9.74
N ILE A 7 29.39 22.66 -10.23
CA ILE A 7 28.06 23.00 -10.78
C ILE A 7 27.08 21.85 -10.47
N PHE A 8 26.28 22.03 -9.42
CA PHE A 8 24.84 21.67 -9.29
C PHE A 8 24.51 22.02 -7.82
N GLY A 9 23.79 23.08 -7.50
CA GLY A 9 22.58 23.58 -8.15
C GLY A 9 21.57 23.65 -7.02
N ASP A 10 21.56 24.80 -6.34
CA ASP A 10 20.50 25.17 -5.41
C ASP A 10 19.16 25.06 -6.14
N SER A 11 18.27 24.24 -5.61
CA SER A 11 16.90 24.10 -6.10
C SER A 11 16.01 24.02 -4.88
N SER A 12 15.64 25.22 -4.41
CA SER A 12 14.25 25.64 -4.27
C SER A 12 13.28 24.54 -3.83
N ASN A 13 12.84 24.68 -2.58
CA ASN A 13 11.54 24.28 -2.05
C ASN A 13 10.73 23.31 -2.95
N LYS A 14 10.84 22.01 -2.68
CA LYS A 14 9.72 21.12 -2.98
C LYS A 14 8.83 21.13 -1.75
N ASP A 15 7.82 21.99 -1.81
CA ASP A 15 6.59 21.86 -1.05
C ASP A 15 6.09 20.43 -1.25
N THR A 16 6.49 19.53 -0.34
CA THR A 16 5.86 18.22 -0.24
C THR A 16 4.53 18.51 0.43
N ASN A 17 3.49 18.73 -0.38
CA ASN A 17 2.14 18.36 0.02
C ASN A 17 2.19 16.87 0.36
N GLN A 18 2.61 16.57 1.59
CA GLN A 18 2.48 15.26 2.22
C GLN A 18 0.97 15.07 2.37
N ASN A 19 0.33 14.50 1.35
CA ASN A 19 -0.98 13.92 1.53
C ASN A 19 -0.76 12.78 2.51
N SER A 20 -1.01 13.02 3.81
CA SER A 20 -0.75 12.00 4.84
C SER A 20 -1.79 10.90 4.64
N LEU A 21 -1.38 9.83 3.97
CA LEU A 21 -2.18 8.64 3.85
C LEU A 21 -2.48 8.12 5.25
N ASN A 22 -3.76 8.09 5.62
CA ASN A 22 -4.22 7.64 6.92
C ASN A 22 -4.54 6.16 6.86
N TRP A 23 -3.57 5.33 7.24
CA TRP A 23 -3.74 3.88 7.29
C TRP A 23 -4.73 3.45 8.38
N ASN A 24 -5.60 2.49 8.06
CA ASN A 24 -6.32 1.71 9.05
C ASN A 24 -5.48 0.48 9.42
N GLU A 25 -5.01 0.40 10.66
CA GLU A 25 -4.21 -0.74 11.11
C GLU A 25 -5.02 -2.04 11.12
N LEU A 26 -4.44 -3.09 10.56
CA LEU A 26 -5.03 -4.42 10.48
C LEU A 26 -4.35 -5.34 11.50
N THR A 27 -4.94 -5.46 12.68
CA THR A 27 -4.33 -6.11 13.87
C THR A 27 -5.19 -7.23 14.46
N ASP A 28 -6.42 -7.42 13.98
CA ASP A 28 -7.35 -8.47 14.41
C ASP A 28 -7.95 -9.20 13.20
N LEU A 29 -8.00 -10.53 13.26
CA LEU A 29 -8.59 -11.38 12.22
C LEU A 29 -10.05 -11.03 11.88
N LYS A 30 -10.83 -10.58 12.88
CA LYS A 30 -12.24 -10.19 12.68
C LYS A 30 -12.40 -9.01 11.72
N GLN A 31 -11.36 -8.17 11.59
CA GLN A 31 -11.38 -7.06 10.63
C GLN A 31 -11.45 -7.55 9.19
N LEU A 32 -11.06 -8.80 8.88
CA LEU A 32 -11.15 -9.32 7.51
C LEU A 32 -12.61 -9.47 7.05
N ASP A 33 -13.53 -9.84 7.94
CA ASP A 33 -14.97 -9.90 7.66
C ASP A 33 -15.59 -8.52 7.49
N ALA A 34 -15.14 -7.56 8.32
CA ALA A 34 -15.50 -6.16 8.15
C ALA A 34 -15.02 -5.61 6.81
N ILE A 35 -13.76 -5.85 6.43
CA ILE A 35 -13.18 -5.42 5.14
C ILE A 35 -13.96 -6.00 3.96
N ALA A 36 -14.27 -7.31 3.99
CA ALA A 36 -15.03 -7.93 2.91
C ALA A 36 -16.42 -7.31 2.77
N SER A 37 -17.09 -7.01 3.88
CA SER A 37 -18.41 -6.36 3.88
C SER A 37 -18.33 -4.90 3.41
N GLU A 38 -17.39 -4.13 3.96
CA GLU A 38 -17.14 -2.72 3.65
C GLU A 38 -16.78 -2.52 2.17
N SER A 39 -16.02 -3.47 1.58
CA SER A 39 -15.64 -3.45 0.17
C SER A 39 -16.81 -3.47 -0.82
N SER A 40 -18.03 -3.74 -0.35
CA SER A 40 -19.27 -3.66 -1.14
C SER A 40 -19.83 -2.23 -1.23
N GLN A 41 -19.44 -1.35 -0.31
CA GLN A 41 -19.84 0.05 -0.29
C GLN A 41 -18.73 0.95 -0.84
N ILE A 42 -17.50 0.73 -0.39
CA ILE A 42 -16.31 1.47 -0.83
C ILE A 42 -15.16 0.48 -1.02
N PRO A 43 -14.43 0.50 -2.16
CA PRO A 43 -13.28 -0.37 -2.35
C PRO A 43 -12.27 -0.27 -1.21
N VAL A 44 -11.68 -1.41 -0.81
CA VAL A 44 -10.69 -1.47 0.26
C VAL A 44 -9.33 -1.82 -0.30
N ILE A 45 -8.30 -1.06 0.07
CA ILE A 45 -6.90 -1.33 -0.29
C ILE A 45 -6.23 -1.96 0.93
N ILE A 46 -5.57 -3.10 0.78
CA ILE A 46 -4.74 -3.70 1.83
C ILE A 46 -3.28 -3.68 1.38
N PHE A 47 -2.41 -3.06 2.18
CA PHE A 47 -0.96 -3.10 1.98
C PHE A 47 -0.32 -4.01 3.04
N LYS A 48 0.30 -5.11 2.61
CA LYS A 48 1.11 -5.98 3.45
C LYS A 48 2.56 -5.53 3.42
N HIS A 49 3.07 -5.14 4.58
CA HIS A 49 4.43 -4.65 4.74
C HIS A 49 5.23 -5.56 5.67
N SER A 50 6.45 -5.90 5.25
CA SER A 50 7.45 -6.53 6.11
C SER A 50 8.45 -5.47 6.58
N THR A 51 8.38 -5.12 7.87
CA THR A 51 9.18 -4.04 8.48
C THR A 51 10.69 -4.26 8.49
N ARG A 52 11.15 -5.49 8.17
CA ARG A 52 12.58 -5.84 8.07
C ARG A 52 13.07 -6.03 6.64
N CYS A 53 12.24 -5.81 5.62
CA CYS A 53 12.61 -5.94 4.22
C CYS A 53 12.79 -4.57 3.57
N GLY A 54 14.00 -4.29 3.06
CA GLY A 54 14.30 -3.04 2.36
C GLY A 54 13.37 -2.81 1.16
N ILE A 55 13.16 -3.82 0.32
CA ILE A 55 12.26 -3.73 -0.85
C ILE A 55 10.84 -3.37 -0.41
N SER A 56 10.36 -3.95 0.70
CA SER A 56 9.05 -3.65 1.25
C SER A 56 8.93 -2.21 1.73
N ARG A 57 9.98 -1.68 2.40
CA ARG A 57 10.02 -0.28 2.85
C ARG A 57 10.02 0.69 1.68
N MET A 58 10.75 0.38 0.61
CA MET A 58 10.82 1.23 -0.58
C MET A 58 9.51 1.22 -1.36
N SER A 59 8.87 0.06 -1.47
CA SER A 59 7.56 -0.06 -2.11
C SER A 59 6.47 0.69 -1.34
N LEU A 60 6.47 0.59 0.01
CA LEU A 60 5.55 1.36 0.86
C LEU A 60 5.72 2.87 0.66
N LYS A 61 6.96 3.37 0.74
CA LYS A 61 7.25 4.79 0.54
C LYS A 61 6.84 5.30 -0.85
N GLY A 62 7.11 4.51 -1.89
CA GLY A 62 6.70 4.84 -3.26
C GLY A 62 5.18 4.95 -3.35
N PHE A 63 4.48 3.93 -2.87
CA PHE A 63 3.02 3.91 -2.82
C PHE A 63 2.44 5.11 -2.06
N GLU A 64 2.94 5.40 -0.85
CA GLU A 64 2.52 6.56 -0.05
C GLU A 64 2.77 7.89 -0.77
N SER A 65 3.87 8.02 -1.51
CA SER A 65 4.20 9.24 -2.24
C SER A 65 3.35 9.47 -3.50
N GLU A 66 2.89 8.38 -4.12
CA GLU A 66 2.01 8.41 -5.30
C GLU A 66 0.53 8.44 -4.90
N TYR A 67 0.20 8.24 -3.62
CA TYR A 67 -1.18 8.06 -3.19
C TYR A 67 -2.00 9.35 -3.29
N ALA A 68 -2.85 9.39 -4.31
CA ALA A 68 -3.78 10.49 -4.59
C ALA A 68 -5.23 9.97 -4.70
N ILE A 69 -5.63 9.06 -3.81
CA ILE A 69 -6.99 8.53 -3.74
C ILE A 69 -7.70 9.15 -2.54
N ASP A 70 -8.84 9.79 -2.78
CA ASP A 70 -9.67 10.38 -1.72
C ASP A 70 -10.29 9.29 -0.82
N GLN A 71 -10.50 9.63 0.46
CA GLN A 71 -11.01 8.70 1.48
C GLN A 71 -12.42 8.16 1.19
N ASP A 72 -13.20 8.85 0.36
CA ASP A 72 -14.53 8.44 -0.10
C ASP A 72 -14.48 7.51 -1.34
N ARG A 73 -13.32 7.38 -1.99
CA ARG A 73 -13.12 6.51 -3.16
C ARG A 73 -12.50 5.16 -2.82
N ALA A 74 -11.63 5.11 -1.83
CA ALA A 74 -11.13 3.85 -1.30
C ALA A 74 -10.67 4.00 0.16
N LYS A 75 -10.72 2.89 0.89
CA LYS A 75 -10.23 2.85 2.28
C LYS A 75 -8.93 2.05 2.38
N PRO A 76 -7.83 2.68 2.83
CA PRO A 76 -6.54 2.00 2.96
C PRO A 76 -6.40 1.29 4.32
N TYR A 77 -5.93 0.05 4.28
CA TYR A 77 -5.55 -0.77 5.43
C TYR A 77 -4.08 -1.17 5.34
N PHE A 78 -3.40 -1.13 6.48
CA PHE A 78 -2.00 -1.49 6.61
C PHE A 78 -1.84 -2.72 7.49
N LEU A 79 -1.01 -3.66 7.06
CA LEU A 79 -0.65 -4.83 7.84
C LEU A 79 0.87 -4.86 8.04
N ASP A 80 1.30 -4.77 9.30
CA ASP A 80 2.63 -5.23 9.69
C ASP A 80 2.65 -6.77 9.73
N LEU A 81 3.03 -7.35 8.60
CA LEU A 81 3.05 -8.79 8.40
C LEU A 81 3.95 -9.53 9.39
N LEU A 82 5.03 -8.90 9.86
CA LEU A 82 5.96 -9.56 10.77
C LEU A 82 5.38 -9.75 12.17
N ASN A 83 4.51 -8.83 12.60
CA ASN A 83 3.79 -8.91 13.86
C ASN A 83 2.50 -9.74 13.73
N TYR A 84 1.87 -9.74 12.55
CA TYR A 84 0.56 -10.34 12.32
C TYR A 84 0.56 -11.38 11.18
N ARG A 85 1.44 -12.39 11.27
CA ARG A 85 1.58 -13.43 10.24
C ARG A 85 0.28 -14.20 9.99
N GLU A 86 -0.47 -14.52 11.05
CA GLU A 86 -1.74 -15.23 10.94
C GLU A 86 -2.76 -14.43 10.11
N ILE A 87 -2.82 -13.11 10.31
CA ILE A 87 -3.68 -12.22 9.51
C ILE A 87 -3.20 -12.20 8.06
N SER A 88 -1.89 -12.14 7.81
CA SER A 88 -1.35 -12.16 6.45
C SER A 88 -1.72 -13.43 5.68
N ASN A 89 -1.66 -14.59 6.34
CA ASN A 89 -2.07 -15.87 5.77
C ASN A 89 -3.59 -15.91 5.54
N ALA A 90 -4.38 -15.46 6.52
CA ALA A 90 -5.83 -15.39 6.39
C ALA A 90 -6.29 -14.47 5.24
N ILE A 91 -5.59 -13.36 4.97
CA ILE A 91 -5.85 -12.52 3.78
C ILE A 91 -5.64 -13.31 2.49
N ALA A 92 -4.54 -14.08 2.40
CA ALA A 92 -4.23 -14.88 1.22
C ALA A 92 -5.32 -15.93 0.97
N GLU A 93 -5.71 -16.67 2.01
CA GLU A 93 -6.78 -17.67 1.95
C GLU A 93 -8.14 -17.05 1.61
N LYS A 94 -8.53 -16.00 2.33
CA LYS A 94 -9.85 -15.40 2.21
C LYS A 94 -10.10 -14.77 0.84
N PHE A 95 -9.12 -14.06 0.31
CA PHE A 95 -9.25 -13.36 -0.97
C PHE A 95 -8.70 -14.15 -2.16
N GLY A 96 -8.21 -15.38 -1.93
CA GLY A 96 -7.79 -16.30 -2.99
C GLY A 96 -6.54 -15.83 -3.74
N VAL A 97 -5.57 -15.24 -3.04
CA VAL A 97 -4.30 -14.79 -3.63
C VAL A 97 -3.11 -15.51 -2.97
N TYR A 98 -1.98 -15.60 -3.68
CA TYR A 98 -0.75 -16.09 -3.06
C TYR A 98 -0.23 -15.10 -2.02
N HIS A 99 0.35 -15.61 -0.94
CA HIS A 99 1.01 -14.77 0.06
C HIS A 99 2.32 -14.20 -0.51
N GLU A 100 2.45 -12.88 -0.50
CA GLU A 100 3.65 -12.15 -0.94
C GLU A 100 3.96 -10.99 0.02
N SER A 101 5.18 -10.46 -0.02
CA SER A 101 5.56 -9.25 0.74
C SER A 101 6.75 -8.50 0.12
N PRO A 102 6.64 -7.20 -0.20
CA PRO A 102 5.44 -6.37 -0.07
C PRO A 102 4.34 -6.84 -1.02
N GLN A 103 3.09 -6.66 -0.63
CA GLN A 103 1.94 -7.00 -1.46
C GLN A 103 0.83 -5.98 -1.26
N LEU A 104 0.19 -5.56 -2.35
CA LEU A 104 -1.00 -4.73 -2.34
C LEU A 104 -2.18 -5.54 -2.87
N LEU A 105 -3.35 -5.38 -2.26
CA LEU A 105 -4.62 -5.91 -2.76
C LEU A 105 -5.66 -4.80 -2.84
N LEU A 106 -6.45 -4.80 -3.90
CA LEU A 106 -7.69 -4.02 -4.02
C LEU A 106 -8.88 -4.98 -3.92
N ILE A 107 -9.70 -4.77 -2.89
CA ILE A 107 -10.87 -5.58 -2.58
C ILE A 107 -12.13 -4.82 -2.99
N LYS A 108 -13.01 -5.48 -3.77
CA LYS A 108 -14.35 -5.00 -4.13
C LYS A 108 -15.37 -6.13 -3.98
N ASN A 109 -16.53 -5.84 -3.41
CA ASN A 109 -17.61 -6.82 -3.23
C ASN A 109 -17.13 -8.14 -2.60
N GLY A 110 -16.25 -8.05 -1.60
CA GLY A 110 -15.68 -9.18 -0.88
C GLY A 110 -14.59 -9.97 -1.61
N LYS A 111 -14.11 -9.51 -2.77
CA LYS A 111 -13.13 -10.22 -3.61
C LYS A 111 -11.93 -9.35 -3.93
N ALA A 112 -10.73 -9.94 -4.01
CA ALA A 112 -9.58 -9.26 -4.60
C ALA A 112 -9.77 -9.15 -6.11
N VAL A 113 -9.90 -7.91 -6.61
CA VAL A 113 -10.06 -7.62 -8.04
C VAL A 113 -8.75 -7.19 -8.70
N TYR A 114 -7.76 -6.82 -7.89
CA TYR A 114 -6.40 -6.51 -8.32
C TYR A 114 -5.45 -6.77 -7.16
N TYR A 115 -4.27 -7.31 -7.46
CA TYR A 115 -3.21 -7.50 -6.48
C TYR A 115 -1.87 -7.51 -7.20
N GLU A 116 -0.87 -6.88 -6.60
CA GLU A 116 0.50 -6.82 -7.11
C GLU A 116 1.49 -6.92 -5.95
N SER A 117 2.73 -7.30 -6.24
CA SER A 117 3.80 -7.41 -5.24
C SER A 117 5.08 -6.73 -5.69
N HIS A 118 5.97 -6.44 -4.74
CA HIS A 118 7.29 -5.87 -5.03
C HIS A 118 7.22 -4.61 -5.91
N GLY A 119 7.90 -4.64 -7.06
CA GLY A 119 7.98 -3.51 -8.01
C GLY A 119 6.74 -3.33 -8.89
N GLY A 120 5.73 -4.22 -8.80
CA GLY A 120 4.45 -4.05 -9.51
C GLY A 120 3.47 -3.14 -8.78
N ILE A 121 3.75 -2.78 -7.53
CA ILE A 121 2.86 -1.94 -6.72
C ILE A 121 2.91 -0.49 -7.23
N SER A 122 1.77 0.05 -7.63
CA SER A 122 1.60 1.45 -8.04
C SER A 122 0.27 2.01 -7.55
N ALA A 123 0.27 3.22 -6.96
CA ALA A 123 -0.96 3.86 -6.50
C ALA A 123 -1.82 4.35 -7.68
N ASP A 124 -1.19 4.82 -8.76
CA ASP A 124 -1.86 5.24 -9.99
C ASP A 124 -2.66 4.09 -10.62
N GLU A 125 -2.05 2.90 -10.69
CA GLU A 125 -2.70 1.70 -11.18
C GLU A 125 -3.93 1.30 -10.34
N VAL A 126 -3.85 1.47 -9.03
CA VAL A 126 -4.98 1.25 -8.13
C VAL A 126 -6.08 2.27 -8.40
N ALA A 127 -5.73 3.56 -8.50
CA ALA A 127 -6.68 4.65 -8.72
C ALA A 127 -7.47 4.51 -10.04
N GLN A 128 -6.83 4.02 -11.10
CA GLN A 128 -7.46 3.72 -12.39
C GLN A 128 -8.47 2.55 -12.32
N ARG A 129 -8.36 1.70 -11.30
CA ARG A 129 -9.20 0.51 -11.11
C ARG A 129 -10.31 0.72 -10.08
N LEU A 130 -10.41 1.88 -9.44
CA LEU A 130 -11.50 2.27 -8.52
C LEU A 130 -12.77 2.62 -9.28
#